data_AF-A0ABD2SBM1-F1
#
_entry.id   AF-A0ABD2SBM1-F1
#
_cell.length_a   1.000
_cell.length_b   1.000
_cell.length_c   1.000
_cell.angle_alpha   90.00
_cell.angle_beta   90.00
_cell.angle_gamma   90.00
#
_symmetry.space_group_name_H-M   'P 1'
#
loop_
_entity.id
_entity.type
_entity.pdbx_description
1 polymer ?
#
loop_
_entity_poly.entity_id
_entity_poly.type
_entity_poly.pdbx_seq_one_letter_code
_entity_poly.pdbx_strand_id
1 'polypeptide(L)'
;MHGAPLYIAETCPSQIRGTLISLKELAIVLGILLGYFVGGYEIDVIGGWRYMFGFSAPIALLMGFGMWTLPPSPRWLLLRAIQGKGPLQEYKEKAIGALSKLRGRPAGDKVSEKQIEDTIISLKTAYTDEEAEGNFLEVLQGPSLKAFTIGGGLVLFQQITGQPSVLYYAGSILQSAGFSAAADAARVSVVIGIFKVS
;
A
#
# COMPACT_ATOMS: atom_id res chain seq x y z
N MET A 1 -0.08 -1.04 8.08
CA MET A 1 -0.06 -0.31 6.79
C MET A 1 -0.78 -1.06 5.65
N HIS A 2 -1.83 -1.86 5.92
CA HIS A 2 -2.50 -2.66 4.88
C HIS A 2 -3.51 -1.89 4.04
N GLY A 3 -3.89 -0.67 4.45
CA GLY A 3 -4.87 0.15 3.74
C GLY A 3 -4.37 0.72 2.41
N ALA A 4 -3.08 1.06 2.30
CA ALA A 4 -2.55 1.69 1.08
C ALA A 4 -2.51 0.72 -0.13
N PRO A 5 -1.99 -0.53 -0.01
CA PRO A 5 -2.05 -1.48 -1.11
C PRO A 5 -3.48 -1.84 -1.52
N LEU A 6 -4.39 -1.96 -0.55
CA LEU A 6 -5.80 -2.22 -0.82
C LEU A 6 -6.45 -1.06 -1.57
N TYR A 7 -6.26 0.17 -1.09
CA TYR A 7 -6.78 1.37 -1.74
C TYR A 7 -6.24 1.53 -3.17
N ILE A 8 -4.94 1.29 -3.38
CA ILE A 8 -4.32 1.29 -4.72
C ILE A 8 -4.92 0.16 -5.59
N ALA A 9 -5.11 -1.04 -5.05
CA ALA A 9 -5.68 -2.15 -5.80
C ALA A 9 -7.14 -1.89 -6.24
N GLU A 10 -7.91 -1.20 -5.40
CA GLU A 10 -9.32 -0.87 -5.66
C GLU A 10 -9.49 0.33 -6.59
N THR A 11 -8.60 1.31 -6.49
CA THR A 11 -8.71 2.59 -7.19
C THR A 11 -8.03 2.59 -8.55
N CYS A 12 -6.92 1.86 -8.68
CA CYS A 12 -6.04 2.00 -9.84
C CYS A 12 -6.40 1.04 -10.99
N PRO A 13 -6.29 1.52 -12.25
CA PRO A 13 -6.43 0.66 -13.41
C PRO A 13 -5.35 -0.44 -13.40
N SER A 14 -5.69 -1.61 -13.95
CA SER A 14 -4.82 -2.80 -13.93
C SER A 14 -3.46 -2.55 -14.56
N GLN A 15 -3.37 -1.64 -15.54
CA GLN A 15 -2.15 -1.33 -16.28
C GLN A 15 -1.08 -0.63 -15.43
N ILE A 16 -1.46 0.25 -14.49
CA ILE A 16 -0.51 1.06 -13.70
C ILE A 16 -0.37 0.60 -12.25
N ARG A 17 -1.14 -0.42 -11.85
CA ARG A 17 -1.19 -0.91 -10.48
C ARG A 17 0.18 -1.36 -9.99
N GLY A 18 0.93 -2.08 -10.83
CA GLY A 18 2.29 -2.52 -10.52
C GLY A 18 3.21 -1.34 -10.25
N THR A 19 3.19 -0.32 -11.11
CA THR A 19 4.01 0.89 -10.96
C THR A 19 3.71 1.64 -9.66
N LEU A 20 2.43 1.78 -9.29
CA LEU A 20 2.04 2.46 -8.04
C LEU A 20 2.44 1.66 -6.79
N ILE A 21 2.38 0.33 -6.87
CA ILE A 21 2.89 -0.56 -5.81
C ILE A 21 4.41 -0.44 -5.69
N SER A 22 5.15 -0.32 -6.79
CA SER A 22 6.59 -0.08 -6.74
C SER A 22 6.93 1.33 -6.24
N LEU A 23 6.11 2.33 -6.56
CA LEU A 23 6.31 3.70 -6.09
C LEU A 23 6.17 3.83 -4.58
N LYS A 24 5.17 3.17 -3.95
CA LYS A 24 5.07 3.16 -2.47
C LYS A 24 6.30 2.52 -1.83
N GLU A 25 6.84 1.46 -2.45
CA GLU A 25 8.01 0.75 -1.95
C GLU A 25 9.25 1.63 -2.06
N LEU A 26 9.40 2.34 -3.17
CA LEU A 26 10.46 3.33 -3.36
C LEU A 26 10.36 4.47 -2.33
N ALA A 27 9.16 4.96 -2.03
CA ALA A 27 8.96 5.98 -1.00
C ALA A 27 9.37 5.49 0.40
N ILE A 28 9.08 4.23 0.74
CA ILE A 28 9.53 3.61 2.00
C ILE A 28 11.06 3.56 2.06
N VAL A 29 11.71 3.09 0.99
CA VAL A 29 13.18 3.00 0.91
C VAL A 29 13.83 4.39 1.02
N LEU A 30 13.28 5.39 0.32
CA LEU A 30 13.72 6.78 0.43
C LEU A 30 13.57 7.32 1.85
N GLY A 31 12.45 7.05 2.52
CA GLY A 31 12.22 7.45 3.90
C GLY A 31 13.25 6.86 4.86
N ILE A 32 13.60 5.59 4.69
CA ILE A 32 14.64 4.93 5.50
C ILE A 32 16.02 5.56 5.24
N LEU A 33 16.36 5.82 3.96
CA LEU A 33 17.60 6.48 3.58
C LEU A 33 17.73 7.88 4.19
N LEU A 34 16.68 8.70 4.11
CA LEU A 34 16.63 10.01 4.77
C LEU A 34 16.78 9.87 6.29
N GLY A 35 16.15 8.85 6.89
CA GLY A 35 16.31 8.51 8.29
C GLY A 35 17.77 8.23 8.69
N TYR A 36 18.52 7.48 7.88
CA TYR A 36 19.94 7.26 8.12
C TYR A 36 20.79 8.53 7.95
N PHE A 37 20.47 9.40 6.98
CA PHE A 37 21.17 10.67 6.80
C PHE A 37 21.00 11.60 8.00
N VAL A 38 19.76 11.80 8.46
CA VAL A 38 19.48 12.59 9.67
C VAL A 38 20.07 11.90 10.89
N GLY A 39 19.97 10.57 10.95
CA GLY A 39 20.53 9.73 12.00
C GLY A 39 22.03 9.93 12.20
N GLY A 40 22.79 9.96 11.10
CA GLY A 40 24.24 10.15 11.13
C GLY A 40 24.69 11.56 11.49
N TYR A 41 23.88 12.59 11.19
CA TYR A 41 24.20 13.98 11.54
C TYR A 41 23.89 14.30 13.02
N GLU A 42 22.86 13.68 13.57
CA GLU A 42 22.35 13.95 14.93
C GLU A 42 22.91 12.98 15.99
N ILE A 43 23.78 12.03 15.62
CA ILE A 43 24.25 10.97 16.53
C ILE A 43 25.14 11.50 17.66
N ASP A 44 25.91 12.56 17.39
CA ASP A 44 26.84 13.17 18.34
C ASP A 44 26.18 14.29 19.19
N VAL A 45 24.89 14.59 18.94
CA VAL A 45 24.15 15.65 19.62
C VAL A 45 23.44 15.09 20.85
N ILE A 46 23.63 15.75 22.01
CA ILE A 46 22.90 15.41 23.25
C ILE A 46 21.40 15.64 23.02
N GLY A 47 20.65 14.54 22.91
CA GLY A 47 19.21 14.58 22.60
C GLY A 47 18.85 14.50 21.11
N GLY A 48 19.80 14.14 20.23
CA GLY A 48 19.62 14.00 18.78
C GLY A 48 18.42 13.17 18.33
N TRP A 49 18.05 12.14 19.11
CA TRP A 49 16.87 11.31 18.86
C TRP A 49 15.55 12.12 18.78
N ARG A 50 15.45 13.25 19.50
CA ARG A 50 14.27 14.14 19.45
C ARG A 50 14.18 14.83 18.09
N TYR A 51 15.31 15.25 17.53
CA TYR A 51 15.37 15.86 16.21
C TYR A 51 15.10 14.85 15.10
N MET A 52 15.51 13.58 15.26
CA MET A 52 15.14 12.50 14.33
C MET A 52 13.62 12.34 14.21
N PHE A 53 12.89 12.34 15.32
CA PHE A 53 11.42 12.34 15.29
C PHE A 53 10.86 13.68 14.78
N GLY A 54 11.49 14.80 15.14
CA GLY A 54 11.11 16.14 14.68
C GLY A 54 11.15 16.27 13.16
N PHE A 55 12.17 15.73 12.49
CA PHE A 55 12.29 15.72 11.04
C PHE A 55 11.24 14.85 10.34
N SER A 56 10.77 13.78 10.99
CA SER A 56 9.72 12.92 10.45
C SER A 56 8.33 13.57 10.50
N ALA A 57 8.11 14.50 11.45
CA ALA A 57 6.80 15.09 11.70
C ALA A 57 6.23 15.90 10.52
N PRO A 58 6.99 16.79 9.84
CA PRO A 58 6.51 17.47 8.63
C PRO A 58 6.07 16.52 7.52
N ILE A 59 6.80 15.42 7.30
CA ILE A 59 6.48 14.42 6.28
C ILE A 59 5.16 13.70 6.64
N ALA A 60 5.01 13.34 7.93
CA ALA A 60 3.78 12.74 8.42
C ALA A 60 2.57 13.69 8.30
N LEU A 61 2.74 14.98 8.60
CA LEU A 61 1.71 16.00 8.44
C LEU A 61 1.32 16.21 6.98
N LEU A 62 2.30 16.29 6.08
CA LEU A 62 2.05 16.39 4.64
C LEU A 62 1.27 15.17 4.12
N MET A 63 1.64 13.97 4.57
CA MET A 63 0.91 12.75 4.24
C MET A 63 -0.52 12.76 4.80
N GLY A 64 -0.70 13.21 6.05
CA GLY A 64 -2.01 13.34 6.68
C GLY A 64 -2.92 14.33 5.94
N PHE A 65 -2.37 15.47 5.53
CA PHE A 65 -3.10 16.45 4.72
C PHE A 65 -3.47 15.90 3.34
N GLY A 66 -2.52 15.19 2.70
CA GLY A 66 -2.78 14.49 1.44
C GLY A 66 -3.93 13.49 1.55
N MET A 67 -3.98 12.71 2.64
CA MET A 67 -5.06 11.76 2.87
C MET A 67 -6.43 12.42 3.02
N TRP A 68 -6.51 13.64 3.57
CA TRP A 68 -7.78 14.39 3.67
C TRP A 68 -8.37 14.71 2.29
N THR A 69 -7.51 14.92 1.29
CA THR A 69 -7.93 15.27 -0.07
C THR A 69 -8.33 14.06 -0.93
N LEU A 70 -8.01 12.83 -0.48
CA LEU A 70 -8.27 11.62 -1.25
C LEU A 70 -9.77 11.27 -1.27
N PRO A 71 -10.34 10.95 -2.44
CA PRO A 71 -11.70 10.47 -2.52
C PRO A 71 -11.83 9.07 -1.89
N PRO A 72 -12.99 8.73 -1.32
CA PRO A 72 -13.25 7.39 -0.78
C PRO A 72 -13.15 6.31 -1.86
N SER A 73 -12.79 5.08 -1.47
CA SER A 73 -12.71 3.95 -2.40
C SER A 73 -14.08 3.69 -3.06
N PRO A 74 -14.17 3.66 -4.40
CA PRO A 74 -15.40 3.33 -5.11
C PRO A 74 -15.97 1.96 -4.72
N ARG A 75 -15.10 0.94 -4.54
CA ARG A 75 -15.51 -0.41 -4.16
C ARG A 75 -16.15 -0.43 -2.76
N TRP A 76 -15.56 0.31 -1.83
CA TRP A 76 -16.08 0.42 -0.46
C TRP A 76 -17.44 1.12 -0.40
N LEU A 77 -17.64 2.17 -1.21
CA LEU A 77 -18.93 2.84 -1.33
C LEU A 77 -20.02 1.90 -1.85
N LEU A 78 -19.71 1.09 -2.88
CA LEU A 78 -20.62 0.09 -3.43
C LEU A 78 -20.93 -1.03 -2.43
N LEU A 79 -19.92 -1.49 -1.68
CA LEU A 79 -20.11 -2.49 -0.63
C LEU A 79 -21.06 -1.98 0.47
N ARG A 80 -20.90 -0.74 0.92
CA ARG A 80 -21.84 -0.11 1.89
C ARG A 80 -23.27 -0.03 1.36
N ALA A 81 -23.42 0.22 0.07
CA ALA A 81 -24.72 0.28 -0.59
C ALA A 81 -25.42 -1.09 -0.59
N ILE A 82 -24.66 -2.16 -0.84
CA ILE A 82 -25.17 -3.54 -0.86
C ILE A 82 -25.49 -4.03 0.57
N GLN A 83 -24.72 -3.60 1.57
CA GLN A 83 -24.99 -3.89 3.00
C GLN A 83 -26.24 -3.20 3.56
N GLY A 84 -27.03 -2.50 2.73
CA GLY A 84 -28.26 -1.84 3.18
C GLY A 84 -28.03 -0.61 4.07
N LYS A 85 -26.81 -0.08 4.15
CA LYS A 85 -26.46 1.09 4.99
C LYS A 85 -26.85 2.45 4.38
N GLY A 86 -27.71 2.44 3.35
CA GLY A 86 -28.34 3.63 2.77
C GLY A 86 -28.76 3.46 1.30
N PRO A 87 -29.20 4.55 0.62
CA PRO A 87 -29.77 4.47 -0.72
C PRO A 87 -28.73 4.04 -1.77
N LEU A 88 -29.00 2.95 -2.50
CA LEU A 88 -28.10 2.40 -3.52
C LEU A 88 -27.68 3.45 -4.57
N GLN A 89 -28.63 4.30 -4.97
CA GLN A 89 -28.42 5.32 -6.00
C GLN A 89 -27.42 6.39 -5.56
N GLU A 90 -27.51 6.86 -4.32
CA GLU A 90 -26.62 7.89 -3.77
C GLU A 90 -25.17 7.40 -3.67
N TYR A 91 -24.98 6.14 -3.23
CA TYR A 91 -23.66 5.53 -3.18
C TYR A 91 -23.10 5.22 -4.56
N LYS A 92 -23.94 4.84 -5.54
CA LYS A 92 -23.52 4.65 -6.94
C LYS A 92 -23.02 5.97 -7.52
N GLU A 93 -23.74 7.08 -7.31
CA GLU A 93 -23.31 8.41 -7.77
C GLU A 93 -22.00 8.87 -7.11
N LYS A 94 -21.86 8.67 -5.79
CA LYS A 94 -20.61 8.95 -5.07
C LYS A 94 -19.44 8.10 -5.58
N ALA A 95 -19.67 6.83 -5.91
CA ALA A 95 -18.66 5.94 -6.48
C ALA A 95 -18.25 6.37 -7.89
N ILE A 96 -19.19 6.80 -8.73
CA ILE A 96 -18.92 7.38 -10.05
C ILE A 96 -18.08 8.65 -9.90
N GLY A 97 -18.44 9.54 -8.98
CA GLY A 97 -17.73 10.78 -8.70
C GLY A 97 -16.30 10.56 -8.14
N ALA A 98 -16.12 9.53 -7.32
CA ALA A 98 -14.79 9.14 -6.84
C ALA A 98 -13.94 8.57 -7.98
N LEU A 99 -14.49 7.67 -8.79
CA LEU A 99 -13.79 7.04 -9.90
C LEU A 99 -13.41 8.04 -11.00
N SER A 100 -14.28 9.01 -11.29
CA SER A 100 -14.03 10.07 -12.27
C SER A 100 -12.87 10.97 -11.83
N LYS A 101 -12.85 11.40 -10.55
CA LYS A 101 -11.73 12.14 -9.95
C LYS A 101 -10.41 11.37 -9.97
N LEU A 102 -10.44 10.07 -9.69
CA LEU A 102 -9.25 9.22 -9.63
C LEU A 102 -8.65 8.90 -11.00
N ARG A 103 -9.48 8.89 -12.05
CA ARG A 103 -9.05 8.57 -13.43
C ARG A 103 -8.96 9.77 -14.36
N GLY A 104 -9.33 10.97 -13.89
CA GLY A 104 -9.35 12.19 -14.70
C GLY A 104 -10.33 12.11 -15.89
N ARG A 105 -11.35 11.26 -15.82
CA ARG A 105 -12.36 11.10 -16.88
C ARG A 105 -13.65 11.83 -16.51
N PRO A 106 -14.42 12.36 -17.48
CA PRO A 106 -15.69 13.01 -17.19
C PRO A 106 -16.67 12.06 -16.50
N ALA A 107 -17.46 12.59 -15.56
CA ALA A 107 -18.57 11.88 -14.96
C ALA A 107 -19.59 11.54 -16.06
N GLY A 108 -19.87 10.24 -16.27
CA GLY A 108 -20.74 9.75 -17.36
C GLY A 108 -20.02 9.08 -18.54
N ASP A 109 -18.70 8.82 -18.43
CA ASP A 109 -18.03 7.94 -19.40
C ASP A 109 -18.61 6.52 -19.31
N LYS A 110 -19.19 6.02 -20.42
CA LYS A 110 -19.85 4.70 -20.49
C LYS A 110 -18.96 3.55 -19.99
N VAL A 111 -17.64 3.71 -20.12
CA VAL A 111 -16.65 2.74 -19.64
C VAL A 111 -16.59 2.70 -18.11
N SER A 112 -16.70 3.85 -17.45
CA SER A 112 -16.66 3.96 -15.98
C SER A 112 -17.97 3.47 -15.36
N GLU A 113 -19.11 3.78 -15.99
CA GLU A 113 -20.42 3.27 -15.58
C GLU A 113 -20.51 1.75 -15.71
N LYS A 114 -20.09 1.20 -16.86
CA LYS A 114 -20.08 -0.25 -17.08
C LYS A 114 -19.20 -0.97 -16.06
N GLN A 115 -18.02 -0.43 -15.74
CA GLN A 115 -17.14 -1.02 -14.72
C GLN A 115 -17.76 -0.98 -13.32
N ILE A 116 -18.49 0.08 -12.97
CA ILE A 116 -19.20 0.15 -11.69
C ILE A 116 -20.33 -0.87 -11.66
N GLU A 117 -21.05 -1.06 -12.75
CA GLU A 117 -22.10 -2.10 -12.85
C GLU A 117 -21.52 -3.51 -12.73
N ASP A 118 -20.43 -3.82 -13.44
CA ASP A 118 -19.72 -5.10 -13.29
C ASP A 118 -19.22 -5.31 -11.85
N THR A 119 -18.77 -4.24 -11.19
CA THR A 119 -18.33 -4.28 -9.78
C THR A 119 -19.51 -4.50 -8.83
N ILE A 120 -20.68 -3.91 -9.09
CA ILE A 120 -21.90 -4.14 -8.31
C ILE A 120 -22.36 -5.58 -8.46
N ILE A 121 -22.36 -6.12 -9.69
CA ILE A 121 -22.78 -7.50 -9.96
C ILE A 121 -21.87 -8.47 -9.21
N SER A 122 -20.55 -8.33 -9.35
CA SER A 122 -19.59 -9.19 -8.65
C SER A 122 -19.67 -9.09 -7.13
N LEU A 123 -19.87 -7.89 -6.58
CA LEU A 123 -20.07 -7.71 -5.14
C LEU A 123 -21.40 -8.30 -4.65
N LYS A 124 -22.47 -8.21 -5.44
CA LYS A 124 -23.77 -8.77 -5.08
C LYS A 124 -23.73 -10.30 -5.08
N THR A 125 -23.09 -10.91 -6.08
CA THR A 125 -22.87 -12.36 -6.09
C THR A 125 -22.07 -12.80 -4.87
N ALA A 126 -20.94 -12.14 -4.58
CA ALA A 126 -20.14 -12.45 -3.39
C ALA A 126 -20.92 -12.25 -2.09
N TYR A 127 -21.72 -11.19 -1.97
CA TYR A 127 -22.49 -10.90 -0.76
C TYR A 127 -23.66 -11.87 -0.56
N THR A 128 -24.33 -12.29 -1.64
CA THR A 128 -25.39 -13.31 -1.58
C THR A 128 -24.83 -14.68 -1.21
N ASP A 129 -23.59 -15.00 -1.62
CA ASP A 129 -22.89 -16.22 -1.20
C ASP A 129 -22.40 -16.13 0.27
N GLU A 130 -22.14 -14.93 0.80
CA GLU A 130 -21.64 -14.65 2.17
C GLU A 130 -22.75 -14.50 3.24
N GLU A 131 -24.04 -14.68 2.93
CA GLU A 131 -25.10 -14.77 3.96
C GLU A 131 -24.97 -16.02 4.85
N ALA A 132 -24.12 -16.98 4.47
CA ALA A 132 -23.62 -18.02 5.38
C ALA A 132 -22.44 -17.43 6.18
N GLU A 133 -22.59 -17.30 7.50
CA GLU A 133 -21.54 -16.85 8.42
C GLU A 133 -20.21 -17.55 8.13
N GLY A 134 -19.30 -16.85 7.45
CA GLY A 134 -18.02 -17.41 7.01
C GLY A 134 -17.19 -17.88 8.19
N ASN A 135 -17.01 -19.19 8.31
CA ASN A 135 -16.22 -19.77 9.39
C ASN A 135 -14.73 -19.63 9.04
N PHE A 136 -13.87 -19.23 9.99
CA PHE A 136 -12.42 -19.12 9.72
C PHE A 136 -11.80 -20.42 9.18
N LEU A 137 -12.45 -21.56 9.47
CA LEU A 137 -12.11 -22.88 8.97
C LEU A 137 -12.51 -23.15 7.50
N GLU A 138 -13.43 -22.37 6.91
CA GLU A 138 -13.77 -22.48 5.48
C GLU A 138 -12.67 -21.93 4.58
N VAL A 139 -11.81 -21.04 5.08
CA VAL A 139 -10.59 -20.61 4.37
C VAL A 139 -9.62 -21.77 4.16
N LEU A 140 -9.69 -22.79 5.02
CA LEU A 140 -8.90 -24.02 4.92
C LEU A 140 -9.57 -25.11 4.05
N GLN A 141 -10.76 -24.85 3.50
CA GLN A 141 -11.52 -25.83 2.72
C GLN A 141 -11.81 -25.33 1.30
N GLY A 142 -11.58 -26.17 0.30
CA GLY A 142 -11.96 -25.86 -1.09
C GLY A 142 -10.96 -24.98 -1.88
N PRO A 143 -11.44 -24.22 -2.88
CA PRO A 143 -10.58 -23.41 -3.77
C PRO A 143 -9.79 -22.29 -3.07
N SER A 144 -10.30 -21.81 -1.93
CA SER A 144 -9.67 -20.80 -1.06
C SER A 144 -8.35 -21.27 -0.46
N LEU A 145 -8.21 -22.57 -0.17
CA LEU A 145 -6.97 -23.16 0.37
C LEU A 145 -5.79 -23.01 -0.59
N LYS A 146 -6.02 -23.06 -1.92
CA LYS A 146 -4.97 -22.81 -2.92
C LYS A 146 -4.48 -21.37 -2.86
N ALA A 147 -5.40 -20.40 -2.78
CA ALA A 147 -5.05 -19.00 -2.65
C ALA A 147 -4.34 -18.71 -1.30
N PHE A 148 -4.81 -19.36 -0.23
CA PHE A 148 -4.22 -19.25 1.11
C PHE A 148 -2.81 -19.83 1.18
N THR A 149 -2.58 -21.02 0.63
CA THR A 149 -1.26 -21.66 0.60
C THR A 149 -0.27 -20.90 -0.27
N ILE A 150 -0.71 -20.39 -1.43
CA ILE A 150 0.15 -19.54 -2.29
C ILE A 150 0.46 -18.22 -1.60
N GLY A 151 -0.54 -17.53 -1.05
CA GLY A 151 -0.36 -16.24 -0.37
C GLY A 151 0.49 -16.38 0.89
N GLY A 152 0.17 -17.36 1.74
CA GLY A 152 0.91 -17.67 2.95
C GLY A 152 2.35 -18.11 2.65
N GLY A 153 2.53 -19.01 1.68
CA GLY A 153 3.85 -19.44 1.22
C GLY A 153 4.69 -18.28 0.69
N LEU A 154 4.10 -17.40 -0.12
CA LEU A 154 4.77 -16.20 -0.62
C LEU A 154 5.23 -15.29 0.52
N VAL A 155 4.38 -15.03 1.52
CA VAL A 155 4.74 -14.22 2.69
C VAL A 155 5.83 -14.90 3.52
N LEU A 156 5.76 -16.21 3.72
CA LEU A 156 6.79 -16.96 4.42
C LEU A 156 8.14 -16.85 3.72
N PHE A 157 8.19 -17.05 2.41
CA PHE A 157 9.42 -16.86 1.63
C PHE A 157 9.93 -15.42 1.70
N GLN A 158 9.05 -14.42 1.67
CA GLN A 158 9.41 -13.01 1.86
C GLN A 158 9.96 -12.70 3.27
N GLN A 159 9.55 -13.41 4.31
CA GLN A 159 10.12 -13.25 5.65
C GLN A 159 11.45 -14.01 5.81
N ILE A 160 11.56 -15.21 5.21
CA ILE A 160 12.78 -16.02 5.21
C ILE A 160 13.93 -15.29 4.50
N THR A 161 13.66 -14.55 3.43
CA THR A 161 14.67 -13.70 2.78
C THR A 161 15.20 -12.59 3.70
N GLY A 162 14.59 -12.37 4.87
CA GLY A 162 15.13 -11.52 5.91
C GLY A 162 15.24 -10.05 5.50
N GLN A 163 14.44 -9.58 4.54
CA GLN A 163 14.54 -8.23 3.99
C GLN A 163 14.59 -7.13 5.08
N PRO A 164 13.79 -7.17 6.17
CA PRO A 164 13.92 -6.21 7.26
C PRO A 164 15.22 -6.38 8.06
N SER A 165 15.63 -7.63 8.28
CA SER A 165 16.82 -7.99 9.06
C SER A 165 18.12 -7.57 8.38
N VAL A 166 18.22 -7.72 7.05
CA VAL A 166 19.39 -7.27 6.28
C VAL A 166 19.59 -5.77 6.45
N LEU A 167 18.52 -4.98 6.41
CA LEU A 167 18.61 -3.53 6.58
C LEU A 167 19.02 -3.14 8.00
N TYR A 168 18.50 -3.84 9.00
CA TYR A 168 18.84 -3.60 10.41
C TYR A 168 20.33 -3.87 10.70
N TYR A 169 20.89 -4.93 10.13
CA TYR A 169 22.29 -5.32 10.32
C TYR A 169 23.24 -4.78 9.25
N ALA A 170 22.74 -4.11 8.20
CA ALA A 170 23.57 -3.57 7.13
C ALA A 170 24.67 -2.65 7.67
N GLY A 171 24.33 -1.72 8.58
CA GLY A 171 25.29 -0.82 9.20
C GLY A 171 26.40 -1.57 9.95
N SER A 172 26.03 -2.54 10.80
CA SER A 172 27.01 -3.37 11.54
C SER A 172 27.88 -4.25 10.62
N ILE A 173 27.32 -4.77 9.53
CA ILE A 173 28.04 -5.63 8.57
C ILE A 173 29.02 -4.79 7.75
N LEU A 174 28.60 -3.62 7.24
CA LEU A 174 29.47 -2.71 6.49
C LEU A 174 30.58 -2.12 7.38
N GLN A 175 30.27 -1.82 8.65
CA GLN A 175 31.27 -1.36 9.61
C GLN A 175 32.28 -2.46 9.96
N SER A 176 31.82 -3.71 10.10
CA SER A 176 32.68 -4.88 10.30
C SER A 176 33.53 -5.22 9.06
N ALA A 177 33.06 -4.83 7.87
CA ALA A 177 33.76 -4.99 6.59
C ALA A 177 34.72 -3.82 6.26
N GLY A 178 34.80 -2.79 7.11
CA GLY A 178 35.78 -1.69 6.98
C GLY A 178 35.33 -0.48 6.16
N PHE A 179 34.04 -0.34 5.82
CA PHE A 179 33.52 0.79 5.04
C PHE A 179 32.79 1.82 5.93
N SER A 180 32.98 3.12 5.67
CA SER A 180 32.28 4.20 6.37
C SER A 180 30.80 4.25 5.94
N ALA A 181 29.91 3.80 6.82
CA ALA A 181 28.51 3.47 6.58
C ALA A 181 27.62 4.54 5.91
N ALA A 182 28.03 5.81 5.88
CA ALA A 182 27.22 6.92 5.36
C ALA A 182 27.32 7.12 3.84
N ALA A 183 28.49 6.93 3.23
CA ALA A 183 28.69 7.22 1.80
C ALA A 183 28.20 6.10 0.87
N ASP A 184 28.22 4.85 1.35
CA ASP A 184 27.89 3.68 0.56
C ASP A 184 26.41 3.28 0.61
N ALA A 185 25.68 3.63 1.68
CA ALA A 185 24.25 3.34 1.79
C ALA A 185 23.41 4.04 0.71
N ALA A 186 23.79 5.26 0.32
CA ALA A 186 23.15 6.00 -0.77
C ALA A 186 23.44 5.37 -2.13
N ARG A 187 24.69 4.94 -2.38
CA ARG A 187 25.09 4.25 -3.62
C ARG A 187 24.40 2.90 -3.75
N VAL A 188 24.33 2.15 -2.66
CA VAL A 188 23.65 0.84 -2.61
C VAL A 188 22.14 0.99 -2.79
N SER A 189 21.52 2.03 -2.23
CA SER A 189 20.08 2.29 -2.40
C SER A 189 19.72 2.71 -3.84
N VAL A 190 20.60 3.46 -4.53
CA VAL A 190 20.43 3.78 -5.96
C VAL A 190 20.54 2.50 -6.80
N VAL A 191 21.51 1.64 -6.52
CA VAL A 191 21.68 0.36 -7.22
C VAL A 191 20.50 -0.59 -6.97
N ILE A 192 20.04 -0.73 -5.72
CA ILE A 192 18.86 -1.54 -5.38
C ILE A 192 17.59 -0.96 -6.02
N GLY A 193 17.45 0.36 -6.07
CA GLY A 193 16.34 1.03 -6.75
C GLY A 193 16.28 0.69 -8.24
N ILE A 194 17.43 0.63 -8.92
CA ILE A 194 17.53 0.23 -10.34
C ILE A 194 17.16 -1.25 -10.53
N PHE A 195 17.65 -2.15 -9.67
CA PHE A 195 17.33 -3.58 -9.74
C PHE A 195 15.86 -3.90 -9.39
N LYS A 196 15.23 -3.11 -8.52
CA LYS A 196 13.82 -3.30 -8.14
C LYS A 196 12.82 -2.74 -9.16
N VAL A 197 13.29 -1.93 -10.12
CA VAL A 197 12.48 -1.34 -11.21
C VAL A 197 12.53 -2.18 -12.50
N SER A 198 13.39 -3.20 -12.56
CA SER A 198 13.43 -4.20 -13.65
C SER A 198 12.55 -5.41 -13.31
#